data_AF-A0A9P4ULM7-F1
#
_entry.id   AF-A0A9P4ULM7-F1
#
_cell.length_a   1.000
_cell.length_b   1.000
_cell.length_c   1.000
_cell.angle_alpha   90.00
_cell.angle_beta   90.00
_cell.angle_gamma   90.00
#
_symmetry.space_group_name_H-M   'P 1'
#
loop_
_entity.id
_entity.type
_entity.pdbx_description
1 polymer ?
#
loop_
_entity_poly.entity_id
_entity_poly.type
_entity_poly.pdbx_seq_one_letter_code
_entity_poly.pdbx_strand_id
1 'polypeptide(L)'
;MHPENRSEAGPAAPGGGMRVQPRGHPSLTWQSQLGGELTVDERNLLSVAYKNVVGTRRASWRIISSIEQKEEAKGTEKHVGIIREYRQKIETELEKVCQDVLDVLDDSLIPKAESGESKVFYHKMKGDYHRYLAEFASGEKRKGAATAAHDAYKNATDVAQTELTPTHPIRLGLALNFSVFYYEILNSPDRACHLAKQAFDDAIAELDSLSEESYRDSTLIMQLLRDNLTLWTSSDGGEAEAPAAETKAEEKAPEAEKPAAEGETAPPS
;
A
#
# COMPACT_ATOMS: atom_id res chain seq x y z
N MET A 1 89.56 -9.45 8.51
CA MET A 1 89.93 -9.58 7.09
C MET A 1 88.65 -9.85 6.31
N HIS A 2 88.32 -8.98 5.35
CA HIS A 2 87.38 -9.21 4.23
C HIS A 2 87.75 -10.48 3.42
N PRO A 3 86.95 -10.97 2.44
CA PRO A 3 85.78 -10.37 1.78
C PRO A 3 84.57 -11.31 1.53
N GLU A 4 83.53 -10.71 0.96
CA GLU A 4 82.32 -11.29 0.36
C GLU A 4 82.59 -12.18 -0.86
N ASN A 5 81.65 -13.09 -1.16
CA ASN A 5 81.41 -13.56 -2.51
C ASN A 5 79.89 -13.73 -2.76
N ARG A 6 79.39 -13.13 -3.84
CA ARG A 6 78.00 -13.20 -4.33
C ARG A 6 77.78 -14.48 -5.13
N SER A 7 76.60 -15.09 -5.03
CA SER A 7 75.97 -15.77 -6.18
C SER A 7 74.45 -15.88 -6.04
N GLU A 8 73.77 -15.20 -6.96
CA GLU A 8 72.45 -15.39 -7.60
C GLU A 8 71.44 -16.42 -7.06
N ALA A 9 70.18 -15.98 -6.88
CA ALA A 9 68.97 -16.77 -7.13
C ALA A 9 67.81 -15.84 -7.53
N GLY A 10 67.12 -16.18 -8.63
CA GLY A 10 66.06 -15.40 -9.28
C GLY A 10 64.68 -15.42 -8.59
N PRO A 11 63.65 -14.81 -9.23
CA PRO A 11 62.43 -14.38 -8.55
C PRO A 11 61.42 -15.54 -8.38
N ALA A 12 60.85 -15.64 -7.18
CA ALA A 12 59.70 -16.50 -6.91
C ALA A 12 58.39 -15.79 -7.34
N ALA A 13 57.62 -16.42 -8.21
CA ALA A 13 56.27 -15.99 -8.57
C ALA A 13 55.28 -16.23 -7.40
N PRO A 14 54.37 -15.30 -7.08
CA PRO A 14 53.29 -15.58 -6.14
C PRO A 14 52.13 -16.28 -6.87
N GLY A 15 51.73 -17.42 -6.32
CA GLY A 15 50.61 -18.23 -6.81
C GLY A 15 49.31 -17.45 -6.89
N GLY A 16 48.64 -17.56 -8.04
CA GLY A 16 47.29 -17.08 -8.27
C GLY A 16 46.26 -17.86 -7.46
N GLY A 17 46.05 -17.45 -6.22
CA GLY A 17 44.84 -17.76 -5.47
C GLY A 17 43.72 -16.87 -5.98
N MET A 18 42.88 -17.39 -6.87
CA MET A 18 41.68 -16.71 -7.34
C MET A 18 40.71 -16.59 -6.16
N ARG A 19 40.82 -15.49 -5.40
CA ARG A 19 39.88 -15.11 -4.36
C ARG A 19 38.56 -14.84 -5.05
N VAL A 20 37.64 -15.80 -4.97
CA VAL A 20 36.24 -15.61 -5.35
C VAL A 20 35.70 -14.52 -4.41
N GLN A 21 35.53 -13.31 -4.92
CA GLN A 21 34.87 -12.26 -4.16
C GLN A 21 33.44 -12.72 -3.87
N PRO A 22 32.94 -12.54 -2.63
CA PRO A 22 31.53 -12.80 -2.34
C PRO A 22 30.72 -11.84 -3.22
N ARG A 23 29.73 -12.35 -3.94
CA ARG A 23 28.79 -11.52 -4.70
C ARG A 23 28.11 -10.59 -3.70
N GLY A 24 28.52 -9.31 -3.72
CA GLY A 24 27.90 -8.28 -2.91
C GLY A 24 26.40 -8.23 -3.21
N HIS A 25 25.59 -8.11 -2.15
CA HIS A 25 24.17 -7.85 -2.29
C HIS A 25 24.00 -6.54 -3.10
N PRO A 26 23.12 -6.49 -4.12
CA PRO A 26 23.01 -5.31 -4.99
C PRO A 26 22.63 -4.02 -4.26
N SER A 27 22.16 -4.06 -3.01
CA SER A 27 21.88 -2.86 -2.20
C SER A 27 23.15 -2.09 -1.79
N LEU A 28 24.27 -2.79 -1.54
CA LEU A 28 25.52 -2.17 -1.06
C LEU A 28 26.25 -1.36 -2.16
N THR A 29 25.99 -1.63 -3.44
CA THR A 29 26.62 -0.90 -4.56
C THR A 29 25.97 0.46 -4.83
N TRP A 30 24.67 0.62 -4.57
CA TRP A 30 23.97 1.91 -4.79
C TRP A 30 24.29 2.94 -3.71
N GLN A 31 24.46 2.49 -2.46
CA GLN A 31 24.81 3.35 -1.31
C GLN A 31 26.14 4.10 -1.52
N SER A 32 27.10 3.49 -2.22
CA SER A 32 28.40 4.09 -2.52
C SER A 32 28.36 5.14 -3.65
N GLN A 33 27.28 5.21 -4.44
CA GLN A 33 27.19 6.09 -5.63
C GLN A 33 26.26 7.30 -5.41
N LEU A 34 25.35 7.24 -4.42
CA LEU A 34 24.43 8.32 -4.08
C LEU A 34 25.09 9.31 -3.11
N GLY A 35 26.01 10.13 -3.60
CA GLY A 35 26.73 11.12 -2.79
C GLY A 35 25.89 12.33 -2.33
N GLY A 36 24.66 12.50 -2.82
CA GLY A 36 23.79 13.66 -2.53
C GLY A 36 22.30 13.37 -2.74
N GLU A 37 21.46 14.41 -2.63
CA GLU A 37 20.02 14.32 -2.93
C GLU A 37 19.80 14.01 -4.42
N LEU A 38 18.80 13.17 -4.73
CA LEU A 38 18.44 12.88 -6.11
C LEU A 38 17.71 14.06 -6.75
N THR A 39 18.09 14.35 -7.98
CA THR A 39 17.32 15.26 -8.85
C THR A 39 15.90 14.74 -9.09
N VAL A 40 15.02 15.62 -9.57
CA VAL A 40 13.63 15.26 -9.89
C VAL A 40 13.57 14.12 -10.92
N ASP A 41 14.41 14.18 -11.95
CA ASP A 41 14.46 13.16 -13.00
C ASP A 41 14.96 11.81 -12.48
N GLU A 42 16.01 11.80 -11.66
CA GLU A 42 16.54 10.57 -11.06
C GLU A 42 15.52 9.93 -10.11
N ARG A 43 14.83 10.76 -9.31
CA ARG A 43 13.77 10.31 -8.40
C ARG A 43 12.59 9.71 -9.17
N ASN A 44 12.17 10.36 -10.25
CA ASN A 44 11.11 9.86 -11.13
C ASN A 44 11.51 8.54 -11.80
N LEU A 45 12.74 8.45 -12.33
CA LEU A 45 13.25 7.23 -12.95
C LEU A 45 13.31 6.06 -11.96
N LEU A 46 13.79 6.31 -10.74
CA LEU A 46 13.84 5.33 -9.66
C LEU A 46 12.43 4.80 -9.34
N SER A 47 11.47 5.70 -9.18
CA SER A 47 10.08 5.35 -8.87
C SER A 47 9.43 4.53 -10.00
N VAL A 48 9.63 4.93 -11.26
CA VAL A 48 9.10 4.19 -12.43
C VAL A 48 9.74 2.80 -12.51
N ALA A 49 11.05 2.68 -12.33
CA ALA A 49 11.76 1.41 -12.39
C ALA A 49 11.20 0.42 -11.35
N TYR A 50 11.13 0.82 -10.08
CA TYR A 50 10.64 -0.07 -9.04
C TYR A 50 9.12 -0.31 -9.12
N LYS A 51 8.33 0.69 -9.53
CA LYS A 51 6.88 0.52 -9.76
C LYS A 51 6.62 -0.54 -10.82
N ASN A 52 7.42 -0.58 -11.90
CA ASN A 52 7.27 -1.59 -12.94
C ASN A 52 7.59 -2.99 -12.44
N VAL A 53 8.73 -3.16 -11.75
CA VAL A 53 9.14 -4.47 -11.21
C VAL A 53 8.11 -5.02 -10.22
N VAL A 54 7.66 -4.19 -9.28
CA VAL A 54 6.65 -4.58 -8.28
C VAL A 54 5.26 -4.75 -8.89
N GLY A 55 4.89 -3.91 -9.85
CA GLY A 55 3.60 -3.97 -10.55
C GLY A 55 3.38 -5.31 -11.24
N THR A 56 4.38 -5.78 -12.00
CA THR A 56 4.32 -7.10 -12.66
C THR A 56 4.19 -8.23 -11.65
N ARG A 57 4.99 -8.22 -10.57
CA ARG A 57 4.95 -9.24 -9.50
C ARG A 57 3.61 -9.27 -8.78
N ARG A 58 3.06 -8.10 -8.42
CA ARG A 58 1.75 -7.96 -7.78
C ARG A 58 0.62 -8.46 -8.68
N ALA A 59 0.68 -8.20 -9.98
CA ALA A 59 -0.31 -8.72 -10.93
C ALA A 59 -0.25 -10.27 -10.99
N SER A 60 0.95 -10.85 -11.09
CA SER A 60 1.14 -12.30 -11.03
C SER A 60 0.60 -12.90 -9.73
N TRP A 61 0.90 -12.27 -8.59
CA TRP A 61 0.39 -12.70 -7.28
C TRP A 61 -1.14 -12.69 -7.21
N ARG A 62 -1.80 -11.63 -7.69
CA ARG A 62 -3.28 -11.56 -7.74
C ARG A 62 -3.89 -12.68 -8.57
N ILE A 63 -3.31 -12.96 -9.74
CA ILE A 63 -3.78 -14.02 -10.63
C ILE A 63 -3.64 -15.39 -9.94
N ILE A 64 -2.46 -15.70 -9.39
CA ILE A 64 -2.22 -16.98 -8.73
C ILE A 64 -3.10 -17.14 -7.49
N SER A 65 -3.29 -16.09 -6.70
CA SER A 65 -4.17 -16.11 -5.53
C SER A 65 -5.63 -16.36 -5.92
N SER A 66 -6.11 -15.78 -7.03
CA SER A 66 -7.45 -16.06 -7.56
C SER A 66 -7.60 -17.50 -8.06
N ILE A 67 -6.55 -18.06 -8.66
CA ILE A 67 -6.53 -19.47 -9.09
C ILE A 67 -6.55 -20.40 -7.87
N GLU A 68 -5.76 -20.12 -6.83
CA GLU A 68 -5.75 -20.88 -5.56
C GLU A 68 -7.16 -20.94 -4.97
N GLN A 69 -7.83 -19.78 -4.81
CA GLN A 69 -9.19 -19.71 -4.28
C GLN A 69 -10.20 -20.53 -5.10
N LYS A 70 -10.10 -20.50 -6.44
CA LYS A 70 -10.98 -21.27 -7.33
C LYS A 70 -10.74 -22.77 -7.23
N GLU A 71 -9.50 -23.20 -7.06
CA GLU A 71 -9.14 -24.62 -6.93
C GLU A 71 -9.46 -25.17 -5.54
N GLU A 72 -9.31 -24.36 -4.49
CA GLU A 72 -9.77 -24.70 -3.13
C GLU A 72 -11.27 -24.98 -3.10
N ALA A 73 -12.08 -24.16 -3.79
CA ALA A 73 -13.52 -24.36 -3.89
C ALA A 73 -13.93 -25.67 -4.60
N LYS A 74 -13.05 -26.26 -5.43
CA LYS A 74 -13.28 -27.53 -6.12
C LYS A 74 -12.85 -28.76 -5.31
N GLY A 75 -12.17 -28.57 -4.17
CA GLY A 75 -11.76 -29.66 -3.27
C GLY A 75 -10.63 -30.56 -3.79
N THR A 76 -9.87 -30.13 -4.80
CA THR A 76 -8.75 -30.94 -5.33
C THR A 76 -7.43 -30.64 -4.62
N GLU A 77 -7.19 -31.30 -3.48
CA GLU A 77 -6.09 -30.99 -2.55
C GLU A 77 -4.68 -30.99 -3.18
N LYS A 78 -4.42 -31.90 -4.13
CA LYS A 78 -3.09 -32.02 -4.76
C LYS A 78 -2.73 -30.81 -5.62
N HIS A 79 -3.71 -30.21 -6.31
CA HIS A 79 -3.47 -29.01 -7.12
C HIS A 79 -3.32 -27.77 -6.25
N VAL A 80 -4.13 -27.66 -5.19
CA VAL A 80 -4.05 -26.57 -4.21
C VAL A 80 -2.66 -26.48 -3.59
N GLY A 81 -2.06 -27.61 -3.19
CA GLY A 81 -0.71 -27.62 -2.62
C GLY A 81 0.37 -27.02 -3.52
N ILE A 82 0.35 -27.37 -4.82
CA ILE A 82 1.33 -26.86 -5.81
C ILE A 82 1.12 -25.36 -6.06
N ILE A 83 -0.14 -24.93 -6.19
CA ILE A 83 -0.48 -23.52 -6.42
C ILE A 83 -0.05 -22.68 -5.22
N ARG A 84 -0.29 -23.16 -4.00
CA ARG A 84 0.11 -22.49 -2.76
C ARG A 84 1.63 -22.33 -2.66
N GLU A 85 2.40 -23.37 -2.99
CA GLU A 85 3.87 -23.29 -3.00
C GLU A 85 4.35 -22.24 -4.02
N TYR A 86 3.71 -22.19 -5.20
CA TYR A 86 4.06 -21.19 -6.20
C TYR A 86 3.67 -19.77 -5.76
N ARG A 87 2.51 -19.59 -5.13
CA ARG A 87 2.11 -18.31 -4.51
C ARG A 87 3.15 -17.84 -3.50
N GLN A 88 3.60 -18.72 -2.61
CA GLN A 88 4.61 -18.39 -1.58
C GLN A 88 5.96 -17.99 -2.18
N LYS A 89 6.38 -18.60 -3.31
CA LYS A 89 7.58 -18.17 -4.04
C LYS A 89 7.44 -16.74 -4.56
N ILE A 90 6.28 -16.41 -5.15
CA ILE A 90 6.00 -15.03 -5.62
C ILE A 90 5.98 -14.05 -4.44
N GLU A 91 5.36 -14.42 -3.31
CA GLU A 91 5.32 -13.60 -2.10
C GLU A 91 6.72 -13.32 -1.56
N THR A 92 7.59 -14.33 -1.53
CA THR A 92 8.98 -14.17 -1.07
C THR A 92 9.77 -13.23 -1.98
N GLU A 93 9.61 -13.36 -3.30
CA GLU A 93 10.24 -12.45 -4.26
C GLU A 93 9.71 -11.02 -4.14
N LEU A 94 8.41 -10.87 -3.91
CA LEU A 94 7.76 -9.58 -3.73
C LEU A 94 8.17 -8.91 -2.41
N GLU A 95 8.22 -9.67 -1.31
CA GLU A 95 8.71 -9.23 0.00
C GLU A 95 10.16 -8.73 -0.11
N LYS A 96 11.03 -9.49 -0.81
CA LYS A 96 12.42 -9.08 -1.04
C LYS A 96 12.53 -7.77 -1.82
N VAL A 97 11.82 -7.63 -2.94
CA VAL A 97 11.86 -6.39 -3.74
C VAL A 97 11.33 -5.21 -2.93
N CYS A 98 10.28 -5.40 -2.13
CA CYS A 98 9.77 -4.33 -1.28
C CYS A 98 10.79 -3.94 -0.20
N GLN A 99 11.43 -4.92 0.44
CA GLN A 99 12.44 -4.65 1.46
C GLN A 99 13.67 -3.94 0.87
N ASP A 100 14.16 -4.36 -0.29
CA ASP A 100 15.29 -3.71 -0.97
C ASP A 100 15.01 -2.21 -1.22
N VAL A 101 13.76 -1.85 -1.55
CA VAL A 101 13.35 -0.44 -1.73
C VAL A 101 13.24 0.30 -0.41
N LEU A 102 12.64 -0.34 0.61
CA LEU A 102 12.48 0.24 1.94
C LEU A 102 13.84 0.54 2.58
N ASP A 103 14.81 -0.36 2.43
CA ASP A 103 16.18 -0.17 2.93
C ASP A 103 16.85 1.04 2.25
N VAL A 104 16.69 1.19 0.92
CA VAL A 104 17.23 2.35 0.20
C VAL A 104 16.56 3.66 0.63
N LEU A 105 15.24 3.63 0.88
CA LEU A 105 14.51 4.80 1.37
C LEU A 105 15.00 5.22 2.76
N ASP A 106 15.11 4.27 3.70
CA ASP A 106 15.45 4.55 5.09
C ASP A 106 16.93 4.89 5.29
N ASP A 107 17.84 4.18 4.61
CA ASP A 107 19.28 4.37 4.80
C ASP A 107 19.84 5.56 4.02
N SER A 108 19.21 5.91 2.89
CA SER A 108 19.82 6.83 1.92
C SER A 108 18.94 7.99 1.49
N LEU A 109 17.69 7.76 1.10
CA LEU A 109 16.90 8.80 0.41
C LEU A 109 16.16 9.73 1.37
N ILE A 110 15.48 9.19 2.38
CA ILE A 110 14.74 9.99 3.38
C ILE A 110 15.71 10.87 4.19
N PRO A 111 16.86 10.37 4.69
CA PRO A 111 17.79 11.21 5.46
C PRO A 111 18.42 12.36 4.67
N LYS A 112 18.49 12.24 3.33
CA LYS A 112 19.09 13.25 2.44
C LYS A 112 18.06 14.18 1.79
N ALA A 113 16.77 14.02 2.09
CA ALA A 113 15.71 14.82 1.50
C ALA A 113 15.63 16.19 2.18
N GLU A 114 15.91 17.25 1.43
CA GLU A 114 15.91 18.62 1.97
C GLU A 114 14.58 19.34 1.70
N SER A 115 14.04 19.18 0.48
CA SER A 115 12.80 19.82 0.05
C SER A 115 11.53 19.11 0.55
N GLY A 116 10.42 19.84 0.69
CA GLY A 116 9.10 19.26 0.96
C GLY A 116 8.69 18.25 -0.10
N GLU A 117 8.93 18.55 -1.37
CA GLU A 117 8.62 17.63 -2.47
C GLU A 117 9.36 16.29 -2.33
N SER A 118 10.66 16.29 -2.03
CA SER A 118 11.45 15.06 -1.87
C SER A 118 11.02 14.28 -0.63
N LYS A 119 10.81 14.95 0.50
CA LYS A 119 10.29 14.33 1.72
C LYS A 119 8.95 13.65 1.49
N VAL A 120 7.98 14.37 0.93
CA VAL A 120 6.64 13.85 0.65
C VAL A 120 6.72 12.68 -0.34
N PHE A 121 7.53 12.80 -1.39
CA PHE A 121 7.71 11.75 -2.38
C PHE A 121 8.25 10.46 -1.76
N TYR A 122 9.33 10.53 -0.96
CA TYR A 122 9.94 9.34 -0.37
C TYR A 122 9.09 8.73 0.73
N HIS A 123 8.44 9.53 1.58
CA HIS A 123 7.50 9.01 2.58
C HIS A 123 6.26 8.38 1.94
N LYS A 124 5.72 8.98 0.88
CA LYS A 124 4.65 8.38 0.08
C LYS A 124 5.11 7.03 -0.49
N MET A 125 6.31 6.98 -1.07
CA MET A 125 6.89 5.76 -1.62
C MET A 125 7.03 4.70 -0.52
N LYS A 126 7.55 5.04 0.65
CA LYS A 126 7.63 4.15 1.82
C LYS A 126 6.25 3.59 2.20
N GLY A 127 5.23 4.44 2.26
CA GLY A 127 3.84 4.03 2.47
C GLY A 127 3.34 3.03 1.42
N ASP A 128 3.63 3.28 0.13
CA ASP A 128 3.27 2.40 -0.97
C ASP A 128 3.89 1.00 -0.83
N TYR A 129 5.18 0.90 -0.50
CA TYR A 129 5.85 -0.40 -0.36
C TYR A 129 5.39 -1.17 0.88
N HIS A 130 5.16 -0.50 2.01
CA HIS A 130 4.54 -1.15 3.16
C HIS A 130 3.09 -1.58 2.90
N ARG A 131 2.32 -0.80 2.14
CA ARG A 131 0.99 -1.19 1.67
C ARG A 131 1.07 -2.46 0.82
N TYR A 132 2.01 -2.54 -0.12
CA TYR A 132 2.20 -3.75 -0.93
C TYR A 132 2.51 -4.97 -0.06
N LEU A 133 3.36 -4.83 0.96
CA LEU A 133 3.61 -5.90 1.93
C LEU A 133 2.33 -6.31 2.68
N ALA A 134 1.51 -5.35 3.09
CA ALA A 134 0.26 -5.61 3.79
C ALA A 134 -0.81 -6.32 2.93
N GLU A 135 -0.76 -6.22 1.60
CA GLU A 135 -1.72 -6.87 0.68
C GLU A 135 -1.70 -8.40 0.79
N PHE A 136 -0.50 -8.99 0.92
CA PHE A 136 -0.31 -10.44 0.92
C PHE A 136 0.17 -11.01 2.25
N ALA A 137 0.64 -10.17 3.18
CA ALA A 137 1.00 -10.60 4.51
C ALA A 137 -0.24 -11.03 5.33
N SER A 138 0.00 -11.86 6.35
CA SER A 138 -1.02 -12.35 7.29
C SER A 138 -0.56 -12.19 8.75
N GLY A 139 -1.53 -12.24 9.68
CA GLY A 139 -1.26 -12.15 11.12
C GLY A 139 -0.50 -10.88 11.53
N GLU A 140 0.49 -11.05 12.42
CA GLU A 140 1.31 -9.94 12.94
C GLU A 140 2.12 -9.23 11.85
N LYS A 141 2.60 -9.95 10.83
CA LYS A 141 3.30 -9.33 9.69
C LYS A 141 2.43 -8.32 8.97
N ARG A 142 1.15 -8.65 8.73
CA ARG A 142 0.18 -7.74 8.10
C ARG A 142 -0.05 -6.50 8.96
N LYS A 143 -0.22 -6.68 10.27
CA LYS A 143 -0.46 -5.58 11.21
C LYS A 143 0.74 -4.63 11.28
N GLY A 144 1.95 -5.17 11.33
CA GLY A 144 3.19 -4.39 11.30
C GLY A 144 3.32 -3.59 10.00
N ALA A 145 3.13 -4.23 8.85
CA ALA A 145 3.18 -3.57 7.54
C ALA A 145 2.10 -2.48 7.40
N ALA A 146 0.86 -2.75 7.84
CA ALA A 146 -0.21 -1.77 7.79
C ALA A 146 0.06 -0.55 8.68
N THR A 147 0.61 -0.77 9.88
CA THR A 147 0.98 0.34 10.80
C THR A 147 2.09 1.19 10.18
N ALA A 148 3.14 0.55 9.67
CA ALA A 148 4.24 1.26 9.01
C ALA A 148 3.80 2.03 7.76
N ALA A 149 2.86 1.47 6.97
CA ALA A 149 2.27 2.16 5.83
C ALA A 149 1.48 3.41 6.27
N HIS A 150 0.66 3.27 7.31
CA HIS A 150 -0.14 4.36 7.86
C HIS A 150 0.76 5.50 8.36
N ASP A 151 1.78 5.17 9.16
CA ASP A 151 2.73 6.16 9.70
C ASP A 151 3.48 6.89 8.58
N ALA A 152 3.94 6.17 7.55
CA ALA A 152 4.62 6.76 6.42
C ALA A 152 3.72 7.71 5.61
N TYR A 153 2.47 7.31 5.31
CA TYR A 153 1.52 8.17 4.62
C TYR A 153 1.10 9.38 5.45
N LYS A 154 0.97 9.21 6.77
CA LYS A 154 0.67 10.31 7.69
C LYS A 154 1.81 11.33 7.71
N ASN A 155 3.05 10.88 7.88
CA ASN A 155 4.22 11.77 7.82
C ASN A 155 4.31 12.51 6.48
N ALA A 156 4.02 11.83 5.36
CA ALA A 156 3.96 12.49 4.05
C ALA A 156 2.85 13.54 3.98
N THR A 157 1.69 13.29 4.60
CA THR A 157 0.53 14.18 4.58
C THR A 157 0.79 15.43 5.41
N ASP A 158 1.39 15.27 6.58
CA ASP A 158 1.73 16.38 7.47
C ASP A 158 2.69 17.36 6.78
N VAL A 159 3.72 16.86 6.08
CA VAL A 159 4.64 17.70 5.29
C VAL A 159 3.94 18.30 4.06
N ALA A 160 3.12 17.52 3.35
CA ALA A 160 2.43 17.99 2.15
C ALA A 160 1.42 19.11 2.44
N GLN A 161 0.80 19.11 3.62
CA GLN A 161 -0.14 20.16 4.02
C GLN A 161 0.55 21.51 4.23
N THR A 162 1.80 21.52 4.67
CA THR A 162 2.55 22.75 4.94
C THR A 162 3.42 23.22 3.77
N GLU A 163 3.91 22.29 2.95
CA GLU A 163 4.93 22.61 1.92
C GLU A 163 4.42 22.51 0.48
N LEU A 164 3.25 21.90 0.21
CA LEU A 164 2.72 21.71 -1.14
C LEU A 164 1.30 22.27 -1.29
N THR A 165 0.98 22.87 -2.44
CA THR A 165 -0.38 23.33 -2.74
C THR A 165 -1.35 22.14 -2.90
N PRO A 166 -2.65 22.31 -2.61
CA PRO A 166 -3.67 21.26 -2.83
C PRO A 166 -3.69 20.67 -4.24
N THR A 167 -3.35 21.46 -5.24
CA THR A 167 -3.24 21.07 -6.65
C THR A 167 -1.95 20.35 -6.99
N HIS A 168 -0.95 20.31 -6.11
CA HIS A 168 0.35 19.74 -6.42
C HIS A 168 0.25 18.23 -6.74
N PRO A 169 0.77 17.73 -7.89
CA PRO A 169 0.61 16.33 -8.30
C PRO A 169 1.10 15.30 -7.27
N ILE A 170 2.19 15.59 -6.55
CA ILE A 170 2.68 14.70 -5.48
C ILE A 170 1.69 14.62 -4.31
N ARG A 171 1.06 15.74 -3.92
CA ARG A 171 0.08 15.79 -2.82
C ARG A 171 -1.21 15.09 -3.22
N LEU A 172 -1.71 15.32 -4.43
CA LEU A 172 -2.86 14.59 -4.99
C LEU A 172 -2.59 13.09 -5.07
N GLY A 173 -1.42 12.69 -5.58
CA GLY A 173 -1.02 11.29 -5.67
C GLY A 173 -0.87 10.62 -4.31
N LEU A 174 -0.45 11.36 -3.28
CA LEU A 174 -0.43 10.90 -1.90
C LEU A 174 -1.85 10.64 -1.38
N ALA A 175 -2.76 11.59 -1.54
CA ALA A 175 -4.15 11.43 -1.10
C ALA A 175 -4.85 10.26 -1.82
N LEU A 176 -4.58 10.09 -3.12
CA LEU A 176 -5.04 8.94 -3.90
C LEU A 176 -4.57 7.62 -3.29
N ASN A 177 -3.27 7.46 -3.05
CA ASN A 177 -2.74 6.20 -2.53
C ASN A 177 -3.14 5.96 -1.07
N PHE A 178 -3.25 7.00 -0.26
CA PHE A 178 -3.65 6.88 1.14
C PHE A 178 -5.16 6.56 1.28
N SER A 179 -6.02 7.09 0.40
CA SER A 179 -7.43 6.69 0.36
C SER A 179 -7.60 5.22 -0.04
N VAL A 180 -6.86 4.75 -1.07
CA VAL A 180 -6.81 3.32 -1.43
C VAL A 180 -6.33 2.46 -0.26
N PHE A 181 -5.33 2.92 0.50
CA PHE A 181 -4.88 2.23 1.72
C PHE A 181 -5.99 2.09 2.77
N TYR A 182 -6.72 3.17 3.06
CA TYR A 182 -7.86 3.12 3.99
C TYR A 182 -8.94 2.14 3.51
N TYR A 183 -9.21 2.10 2.21
CA TYR A 183 -10.20 1.21 1.62
C TYR A 183 -9.75 -0.25 1.65
N GLU A 184 -8.62 -0.58 1.00
CA GLU A 184 -8.19 -1.95 0.74
C GLU A 184 -7.48 -2.63 1.91
N ILE A 185 -6.77 -1.88 2.77
CA ILE A 185 -5.95 -2.47 3.83
C ILE A 185 -6.62 -2.36 5.19
N LEU A 186 -7.13 -1.17 5.53
CA LEU A 186 -7.76 -0.89 6.82
C LEU A 186 -9.28 -1.15 6.83
N ASN A 187 -9.87 -1.51 5.68
CA ASN A 187 -11.30 -1.77 5.55
C ASN A 187 -12.15 -0.65 6.16
N SER A 188 -11.76 0.59 5.87
CA SER A 188 -12.37 1.83 6.40
C SER A 188 -12.88 2.69 5.24
N PRO A 189 -13.96 2.27 4.54
CA PRO A 189 -14.44 2.92 3.33
C PRO A 189 -14.88 4.37 3.55
N ASP A 190 -15.53 4.68 4.67
CA ASP A 190 -15.93 6.05 5.03
C ASP A 190 -14.74 7.00 5.05
N ARG A 191 -13.64 6.56 5.66
CA ARG A 191 -12.41 7.35 5.79
C ARG A 191 -11.70 7.50 4.45
N ALA A 192 -11.71 6.46 3.62
CA ALA A 192 -11.18 6.51 2.26
C ALA A 192 -11.93 7.53 1.40
N CYS A 193 -13.26 7.45 1.39
CA CYS A 193 -14.13 8.36 0.65
C CYS A 193 -14.00 9.80 1.16
N HIS A 194 -13.95 10.01 2.47
CA HIS A 194 -13.75 11.34 3.05
C HIS A 194 -12.42 11.95 2.61
N LEU A 195 -11.32 11.21 2.71
CA LEU A 195 -9.99 11.69 2.31
C LEU A 195 -9.92 12.00 0.81
N ALA A 196 -10.44 11.11 -0.03
CA ALA A 196 -10.44 11.29 -1.49
C ALA A 196 -11.30 12.49 -1.90
N LYS A 197 -12.48 12.64 -1.30
CA LYS A 197 -13.39 13.76 -1.56
C LYS A 197 -12.79 15.09 -1.11
N GLN A 198 -12.22 15.14 0.09
CA GLN A 198 -11.57 16.36 0.59
C GLN A 198 -10.43 16.79 -0.34
N ALA A 199 -9.54 15.87 -0.74
CA ALA A 199 -8.44 16.21 -1.64
C ALA A 199 -8.93 16.68 -3.02
N PHE A 200 -10.03 16.13 -3.51
CA PHE A 200 -10.65 16.53 -4.77
C PHE A 200 -11.27 17.94 -4.68
N ASP A 201 -12.05 18.20 -3.62
CA ASP A 201 -12.72 19.48 -3.39
C ASP A 201 -11.69 20.61 -3.14
N ASP A 202 -10.65 20.35 -2.34
CA ASP A 202 -9.56 21.29 -2.08
C ASP A 202 -8.81 21.65 -3.38
N ALA A 203 -8.58 20.68 -4.26
CA ALA A 203 -7.91 20.91 -5.54
C ALA A 203 -8.77 21.66 -6.54
N ILE A 204 -10.09 21.43 -6.57
CA ILE A 204 -11.03 22.20 -7.41
C ILE A 204 -10.99 23.67 -7.04
N ALA A 205 -10.93 24.01 -5.75
CA ALA A 205 -10.97 25.39 -5.29
C ALA A 205 -9.80 26.25 -5.79
N GLU A 206 -8.67 25.62 -6.14
CA GLU A 206 -7.46 26.31 -6.61
C GLU A 206 -7.08 25.97 -8.07
N LEU A 207 -7.91 25.20 -8.77
CA LEU A 207 -7.58 24.65 -10.09
C LEU A 207 -7.38 25.73 -11.17
N ASP A 208 -8.17 26.80 -11.11
CA ASP A 208 -8.14 27.91 -12.08
C ASP A 208 -6.83 28.73 -12.03
N SER A 209 -6.01 28.54 -11.00
CA SER A 209 -4.73 29.24 -10.82
C SER A 209 -3.53 28.53 -11.45
N LEU A 210 -3.72 27.33 -12.01
CA LEU A 210 -2.63 26.50 -12.53
C LEU A 210 -2.15 26.93 -13.92
N SER A 211 -0.87 26.67 -14.19
CA SER A 211 -0.33 26.69 -15.54
C SER A 211 -0.85 25.48 -16.36
N GLU A 212 -0.85 25.60 -17.69
CA GLU A 212 -1.29 24.53 -18.61
C GLU A 212 -0.59 23.19 -18.38
N GLU A 213 0.70 23.21 -18.03
CA GLU A 213 1.48 21.99 -17.77
C GLU A 213 1.05 21.32 -16.47
N SER A 214 0.99 22.07 -15.37
CA SER A 214 0.56 21.57 -14.07
C SER A 214 -0.92 21.17 -14.06
N TYR A 215 -1.75 21.82 -14.88
CA TYR A 215 -3.17 21.50 -15.03
C TYR A 215 -3.39 20.08 -15.55
N ARG A 216 -2.63 19.65 -16.56
CA ARG A 216 -2.77 18.29 -17.14
C ARG A 216 -2.45 17.20 -16.13
N ASP A 217 -1.35 17.35 -15.40
CA ASP A 217 -0.91 16.35 -14.42
C ASP A 217 -1.87 16.27 -13.23
N SER A 218 -2.33 17.43 -12.75
CA SER A 218 -3.25 17.51 -11.61
C SER A 218 -4.62 16.92 -11.96
N THR A 219 -5.18 17.28 -13.13
CA THR A 219 -6.49 16.79 -13.57
C THR A 219 -6.50 15.28 -13.84
N LEU A 220 -5.40 14.71 -14.33
CA LEU A 220 -5.28 13.26 -14.48
C LEU A 220 -5.44 12.54 -13.13
N ILE A 221 -4.80 13.03 -12.07
CA ILE A 221 -4.88 12.42 -10.74
C ILE A 221 -6.25 12.67 -10.10
N MET A 222 -6.82 13.86 -10.28
CA MET A 222 -8.18 14.18 -9.83
C MET A 222 -9.21 13.26 -10.47
N GLN A 223 -9.06 12.91 -11.74
CA GLN A 223 -9.92 11.94 -12.40
C GLN A 223 -9.83 10.56 -11.74
N LEU A 224 -8.62 10.09 -11.37
CA LEU A 224 -8.47 8.82 -10.64
C LEU A 224 -9.12 8.85 -9.25
N LEU A 225 -9.06 9.98 -8.54
CA LEU A 225 -9.78 10.16 -7.27
C LEU A 225 -11.30 10.04 -7.48
N ARG A 226 -11.83 10.69 -8.52
CA ARG A 226 -13.25 10.63 -8.88
C ARG A 226 -13.69 9.22 -9.28
N ASP A 227 -12.88 8.51 -10.05
CA ASP A 227 -13.15 7.13 -10.47
C ASP A 227 -13.24 6.21 -9.25
N ASN A 228 -12.29 6.33 -8.31
CA ASN A 228 -12.31 5.59 -7.05
C ASN A 228 -13.56 5.90 -6.21
N LEU A 229 -13.89 7.19 -6.03
CA LEU A 229 -15.10 7.60 -5.31
C LEU A 229 -16.36 6.99 -5.93
N THR A 230 -16.47 7.04 -7.26
CA THR A 230 -17.62 6.46 -7.98
C THR A 230 -17.71 4.96 -7.75
N LEU A 231 -16.58 4.24 -7.82
CA LEU A 231 -16.53 2.80 -7.58
C LEU A 231 -16.95 2.42 -6.15
N TRP A 232 -16.47 3.18 -5.16
CA TRP A 232 -16.74 2.90 -3.75
C TRP A 232 -18.16 3.26 -3.34
N THR A 233 -18.73 4.36 -3.86
CA THR A 233 -20.11 4.75 -3.54
C THR A 233 -21.17 3.99 -4.34
N SER A 234 -20.81 3.45 -5.52
CA SER A 234 -21.74 2.61 -6.29
C SER A 234 -21.89 1.21 -5.70
N SER A 235 -20.86 0.69 -5.02
CA SER A 235 -20.92 -0.60 -4.33
C SER A 235 -21.79 -0.56 -3.07
N ASP A 236 -21.94 0.61 -2.44
CA ASP A 236 -22.81 0.86 -1.28
C ASP A 236 -24.29 1.07 -1.65
N GLY A 237 -24.61 1.28 -2.94
CA GLY A 237 -25.97 1.46 -3.42
C GLY A 237 -26.80 0.17 -3.56
N GLY A 238 -26.26 -0.98 -3.11
CA GLY A 238 -26.89 -2.30 -3.26
C GLY A 238 -27.67 -2.81 -2.04
N GLU A 239 -27.50 -2.23 -0.85
CA GLU A 239 -28.20 -2.66 0.37
C GLU A 239 -28.49 -1.47 1.31
N ALA A 240 -29.26 -0.49 0.84
CA ALA A 240 -29.88 0.51 1.72
C ALA A 240 -31.15 1.12 1.11
N GLU A 241 -32.14 0.27 0.80
CA GLU A 241 -33.54 0.72 0.75
C GLU A 241 -34.39 -0.23 1.61
N ALA A 242 -34.57 0.15 2.88
CA ALA A 242 -35.83 -0.12 3.55
C ALA A 242 -36.66 1.17 3.42
N PRO A 243 -37.76 1.17 2.65
CA PRO A 243 -38.60 2.36 2.52
C PRO A 243 -39.20 2.67 3.89
N ALA A 244 -39.17 3.95 4.25
CA ALA A 244 -39.94 4.47 5.38
C ALA A 244 -41.42 4.15 5.15
N ALA A 245 -41.90 3.09 5.78
CA ALA A 245 -43.30 2.76 5.83
C ALA A 245 -44.01 3.81 6.68
N GLU A 246 -44.80 4.63 6.01
CA GLU A 246 -45.83 5.50 6.54
C GLU A 246 -46.64 4.74 7.62
N THR A 247 -46.56 5.19 8.87
CA THR A 247 -47.51 4.76 9.91
C THR A 247 -48.71 5.68 9.84
N LYS A 248 -49.75 5.21 9.11
CA LYS A 248 -51.12 5.70 9.25
C LYS A 248 -51.59 5.51 10.69
N ALA A 249 -52.23 6.54 11.21
CA ALA A 249 -52.98 6.53 12.46
C ALA A 249 -54.09 5.47 12.42
N GLU A 250 -54.22 4.70 13.50
CA GLU A 250 -55.44 3.93 13.79
C GLU A 250 -55.86 4.13 15.25
N GLU A 251 -57.17 4.33 15.39
CA GLU A 251 -57.93 4.69 16.57
C GLU A 251 -57.84 3.69 17.73
N LYS A 252 -57.91 4.25 18.94
CA LYS A 252 -57.99 3.53 20.20
C LYS A 252 -59.46 3.41 20.62
N ALA A 253 -60.02 2.20 20.61
CA ALA A 253 -61.26 1.87 21.33
C ALA A 253 -60.91 1.16 22.66
N PRO A 254 -61.59 1.45 23.79
CA PRO A 254 -61.30 0.80 25.06
C PRO A 254 -62.11 -0.49 25.21
N GLU A 255 -61.44 -1.58 25.57
CA GLU A 255 -62.06 -2.86 25.93
C GLU A 255 -62.29 -2.92 27.45
N ALA A 256 -63.49 -3.36 27.83
CA ALA A 256 -64.03 -3.37 29.18
C ALA A 256 -63.55 -4.57 30.02
N GLU A 257 -63.39 -4.35 31.32
CA GLU A 257 -63.11 -5.36 32.35
C GLU A 257 -64.13 -6.51 32.37
N LYS A 258 -63.62 -7.75 32.52
CA LYS A 258 -64.39 -8.91 32.98
C LYS A 258 -64.33 -9.04 34.51
N PRO A 259 -65.41 -9.49 35.16
CA PRO A 259 -65.40 -9.81 36.59
C PRO A 259 -64.87 -11.23 36.85
N ALA A 260 -64.38 -11.43 38.07
CA ALA A 260 -63.79 -12.64 38.64
C ALA A 260 -64.84 -13.61 39.25
N ALA A 261 -64.31 -14.77 39.70
CA ALA A 261 -64.87 -15.88 40.52
C ALA A 261 -65.18 -17.16 39.69
N GLU A 262 -64.38 -18.23 39.78
CA GLU A 262 -64.14 -19.21 40.87
C GLU A 262 -65.11 -20.42 40.85
N GLY A 263 -64.55 -21.63 41.08
CA GLY A 263 -65.26 -22.91 41.28
C GLY A 263 -65.07 -23.90 40.13
N GLU A 264 -64.02 -24.72 40.06
CA GLU A 264 -63.77 -25.97 40.81
C GLU A 264 -64.59 -27.20 40.35
N THR A 265 -63.88 -28.33 40.20
CA THR A 265 -64.31 -29.74 40.13
C THR A 265 -64.56 -30.43 38.78
N ALA A 266 -63.53 -31.21 38.39
CA ALA A 266 -63.49 -32.64 38.02
C ALA A 266 -64.31 -33.23 36.82
N PRO A 267 -63.69 -34.19 36.06
CA PRO A 267 -64.30 -34.98 34.96
C PRO A 267 -65.05 -36.23 35.52
N PRO A 268 -65.64 -37.19 34.76
CA PRO A 268 -65.45 -37.61 33.35
C PRO A 268 -66.75 -37.92 32.56
N SER A 269 -66.72 -38.09 31.22
CA SER A 269 -66.51 -39.38 30.51
C SER A 269 -66.55 -39.14 29.00
#